data_AF-B3TCG4-F1
#
_entry.id   AF-B3TCG4-F1
#
_cell.length_a   1.000
_cell.length_b   1.000
_cell.length_c   1.000
_cell.angle_alpha   90.00
_cell.angle_beta   90.00
_cell.angle_gamma   90.00
#
_symmetry.space_group_name_H-M   'P 1'
#
loop_
_entity.id
_entity.type
_entity.pdbx_description
1 polymer ?
#
loop_
_entity_poly.entity_id
_entity_poly.type
_entity_poly.pdbx_seq_one_letter_code
_entity_poly.pdbx_strand_id
1 'polypeptide(L)'
;MEYRIPAGVKNSRVLTGERMTGQKETFHSEAESQTVCLTCPIYAMYLIHKALKSEAAQVEEMVRLLEDGDSLQPVRAAFNFWATALAFHAQQEDEHMTGLMPDFEPAGVNETEHAALDPIISDITSKLDSGDNRGLAERVKDLVAALHEEQHLQLFDLLEDVMAVPNQEIGRTKVVARTHRHRYQSVVALRVAQDDHLKCEEEFVLPTIRDTFEDSRQISMVRSLLIDDLAEDKGWVLDWVCGHLSTEERQFMSNLEIQLQASAVMAN
;
A
#
# COMPACT_ATOMS: atom_id res chain seq x y z
N MET A 1 40.72 -18.39 25.38
CA MET A 1 41.13 -18.71 24.00
C MET A 1 40.25 -17.84 23.11
N GLU A 2 40.70 -16.61 22.87
CA GLU A 2 40.01 -15.63 22.03
C GLU A 2 40.30 -15.94 20.57
N TYR A 3 39.30 -15.84 19.69
CA TYR A 3 39.53 -15.90 18.26
C TYR A 3 38.95 -14.67 17.55
N ARG A 4 39.80 -14.11 16.70
CA ARG A 4 39.81 -12.80 16.07
C ARG A 4 39.29 -12.91 14.65
N ILE A 5 38.43 -11.98 14.23
CA ILE A 5 37.96 -11.87 12.83
C ILE A 5 39.08 -11.24 11.97
N PRO A 6 39.42 -11.79 10.80
CA PRO A 6 40.33 -11.14 9.86
C PRO A 6 39.58 -10.21 8.89
N ALA A 7 40.19 -9.06 8.64
CA ALA A 7 39.70 -8.03 7.73
C ALA A 7 40.13 -8.27 6.27
N GLY A 8 39.17 -8.12 5.35
CA GLY A 8 39.32 -7.43 4.06
C GLY A 8 40.01 -8.16 2.90
N VAL A 9 39.27 -8.37 1.79
CA VAL A 9 39.75 -8.08 0.42
C VAL A 9 38.59 -7.53 -0.41
N LYS A 10 38.75 -6.29 -0.86
CA LYS A 10 37.92 -5.58 -1.84
C LYS A 10 38.08 -6.23 -3.22
N ASN A 11 37.01 -6.35 -4.00
CA ASN A 11 37.16 -6.44 -5.45
C ASN A 11 36.08 -5.64 -6.18
N SER A 12 36.41 -4.37 -6.45
CA SER A 12 35.71 -3.53 -7.42
C SER A 12 36.13 -3.96 -8.82
N ARG A 13 35.19 -4.39 -9.66
CA ARG A 13 35.43 -4.51 -11.10
C ARG A 13 35.02 -3.19 -11.76
N VAL A 14 35.98 -2.28 -11.86
CA VAL A 14 35.84 -1.03 -12.63
C VAL A 14 36.07 -1.34 -14.10
N LEU A 15 35.05 -1.13 -14.94
CA LEU A 15 35.23 -1.06 -16.39
C LEU A 15 35.65 0.37 -16.73
N THR A 16 36.91 0.56 -17.12
CA THR A 16 37.44 1.86 -17.55
C THR A 16 37.15 2.07 -19.03
N GLY A 17 36.21 2.96 -19.33
CA GLY A 17 36.10 3.66 -20.60
C GLY A 17 36.47 5.13 -20.38
N GLU A 18 37.62 5.55 -20.91
CA GLU A 18 38.04 6.95 -20.84
C GLU A 18 37.22 7.81 -21.81
N ARG A 19 36.55 8.84 -21.28
CA ARG A 19 36.31 10.08 -22.02
C ARG A 19 36.38 11.28 -21.08
N MET A 20 37.22 12.22 -21.48
CA MET A 20 37.54 13.48 -20.83
C MET A 20 36.29 14.37 -20.76
N THR A 21 35.85 14.71 -19.56
CA THR A 21 35.47 16.06 -19.08
C THR A 21 34.88 15.90 -17.68
N GLY A 22 35.39 16.70 -16.73
CA GLY A 22 35.13 16.53 -15.30
C GLY A 22 33.68 16.82 -14.90
N GLN A 23 33.01 15.80 -14.38
CA GLN A 23 32.17 15.82 -13.18
C GLN A 23 31.83 14.35 -12.86
N LYS A 24 32.28 13.85 -11.71
CA LYS A 24 31.82 12.55 -11.20
C LYS A 24 30.47 12.78 -10.54
N GLU A 25 29.39 12.58 -11.28
CA GLU A 25 28.09 12.37 -10.67
C GLU A 25 28.03 10.90 -10.21
N THR A 26 28.20 10.71 -8.91
CA THR A 26 27.90 9.45 -8.24
C THR A 26 26.39 9.29 -8.21
N PHE A 27 25.86 8.41 -9.06
CA PHE A 27 24.49 7.90 -8.91
C PHE A 27 24.42 7.11 -7.60
N HIS A 28 23.89 7.76 -6.57
CA HIS A 28 23.41 7.06 -5.39
C HIS A 28 22.06 6.45 -5.73
N SER A 29 21.98 5.13 -5.59
CA SER A 29 20.73 4.41 -5.44
C SER A 29 20.07 4.91 -4.15
N GLU A 30 19.19 5.88 -4.27
CA GLU A 30 18.29 6.32 -3.21
C GLU A 30 17.29 5.21 -2.90
N ALA A 31 17.71 4.24 -2.09
CA ALA A 31 16.77 3.55 -1.22
C ALA A 31 16.46 4.53 -0.08
N GLU A 32 15.56 5.48 -0.35
CA GLU A 32 15.01 6.36 0.68
C GLU A 32 14.21 5.51 1.67
N SER A 33 14.88 5.08 2.73
CA SER A 33 14.21 4.77 3.98
C SER A 33 13.72 6.11 4.54
N GLN A 34 12.57 6.60 4.07
CA GLN A 34 11.87 7.71 4.71
C GLN A 34 11.57 7.27 6.14
N THR A 35 12.40 7.70 7.09
CA THR A 35 12.09 7.62 8.50
C THR A 35 10.96 8.59 8.78
N VAL A 36 9.71 8.12 8.62
CA VAL A 36 8.53 8.88 9.00
C VAL A 36 8.64 9.18 10.50
N CYS A 37 8.56 10.46 10.86
CA CYS A 37 8.51 10.86 12.26
C CYS A 37 7.11 10.51 12.79
N LEU A 38 6.97 9.34 13.41
CA LEU A 38 5.71 8.78 13.91
C LEU A 38 5.20 9.55 15.14
N THR A 39 4.71 10.77 14.93
CA THR A 39 4.19 11.65 16.00
C THR A 39 2.70 11.92 15.90
N CYS A 40 2.07 11.53 14.78
CA CYS A 40 0.68 11.81 14.46
C CYS A 40 -0.09 10.48 14.34
N PRO A 41 -1.33 10.34 14.88
CA PRO A 41 -2.06 9.08 14.85
C PRO A 41 -2.20 8.50 13.44
N ILE A 42 -2.53 9.33 12.45
CA ILE A 42 -2.72 8.90 11.06
C ILE A 42 -1.47 8.26 10.44
N TYR A 43 -0.28 8.49 11.01
CA TYR A 43 0.95 7.86 10.54
C TYR A 43 1.07 6.36 10.85
N ALA A 44 0.12 5.79 11.60
CA ALA A 44 -0.05 4.34 11.65
C ALA A 44 -0.31 3.73 10.27
N MET A 45 -0.89 4.49 9.34
CA MET A 45 -1.09 4.07 7.95
C MET A 45 0.21 3.62 7.27
N TYR A 46 1.31 4.35 7.44
CA TYR A 46 2.61 3.94 6.90
C TYR A 46 3.06 2.55 7.40
N LEU A 47 2.67 2.19 8.64
CA LEU A 47 3.00 0.90 9.24
C LEU A 47 2.08 -0.22 8.73
N ILE A 48 0.81 0.09 8.49
CA ILE A 48 -0.14 -0.82 7.82
C ILE A 48 0.33 -1.08 6.37
N HIS A 49 0.67 -0.03 5.62
CA HIS A 49 1.18 -0.12 4.26
C HIS A 49 2.46 -0.92 4.18
N LYS A 50 3.36 -0.78 5.16
CA LYS A 50 4.56 -1.59 5.28
C LYS A 50 4.23 -3.09 5.43
N ALA A 51 3.23 -3.44 6.23
CA ALA A 51 2.78 -4.82 6.37
C ALA A 51 2.20 -5.35 5.04
N LEU A 52 1.32 -4.60 4.37
CA LEU A 52 0.76 -4.95 3.05
C LEU A 52 1.83 -5.14 1.97
N LYS A 53 2.82 -4.23 1.91
CA LYS A 53 3.98 -4.33 1.01
C LYS A 53 4.79 -5.60 1.29
N SER A 54 4.93 -5.98 2.57
CA SER A 54 5.61 -7.22 2.96
C SER A 54 4.85 -8.48 2.54
N GLU A 55 3.52 -8.51 2.68
CA GLU A 55 2.68 -9.63 2.24
C GLU A 55 2.75 -9.83 0.73
N ALA A 56 2.59 -8.73 -0.03
CA ALA A 56 2.66 -8.77 -1.48
C ALA A 56 4.03 -9.27 -1.98
N ALA A 57 5.12 -8.80 -1.36
CA ALA A 57 6.47 -9.26 -1.68
C ALA A 57 6.68 -10.75 -1.36
N GLN A 58 6.12 -11.23 -0.24
CA GLN A 58 6.19 -12.64 0.12
C GLN A 58 5.44 -13.51 -0.89
N VAL A 59 4.21 -13.13 -1.25
CA VAL A 59 3.40 -13.89 -2.21
C VAL A 59 4.05 -13.91 -3.59
N GLU A 60 4.57 -12.78 -4.08
CA GLU A 60 5.30 -12.73 -5.35
C GLU A 60 6.49 -13.70 -5.34
N GLU A 61 7.30 -13.67 -4.28
CA GLU A 61 8.47 -14.54 -4.15
C GLU A 61 8.07 -16.01 -4.10
N MET A 62 7.03 -16.35 -3.35
CA MET A 62 6.52 -17.73 -3.30
C MET A 62 6.05 -18.21 -4.66
N VAL A 63 5.36 -17.37 -5.44
CA VAL A 63 4.96 -17.71 -6.82
C VAL A 63 6.18 -17.84 -7.72
N ARG A 64 7.16 -16.94 -7.61
CA ARG A 64 8.39 -16.95 -8.40
C ARG A 64 9.19 -18.23 -8.21
N LEU A 65 9.22 -18.76 -7.00
CA LEU A 65 9.97 -19.96 -6.62
C LEU A 65 9.26 -21.29 -6.88
N LEU A 66 7.98 -21.29 -7.30
CA LEU A 66 7.26 -22.53 -7.63
C LEU A 66 7.93 -23.29 -8.78
N GLU A 67 8.18 -24.57 -8.57
CA GLU A 67 8.68 -25.51 -9.58
C GLU A 67 7.57 -26.48 -10.06
N ASP A 68 7.84 -27.16 -11.18
CA ASP A 68 6.93 -28.17 -11.74
C ASP A 68 6.70 -29.32 -10.75
N GLY A 69 5.45 -29.47 -10.29
CA GLY A 69 5.07 -30.51 -9.32
C GLY A 69 4.92 -30.02 -7.88
N ASP A 70 5.24 -28.76 -7.59
CA ASP A 70 5.03 -28.15 -6.29
C ASP A 70 3.54 -28.02 -5.92
N SER A 71 3.29 -28.05 -4.61
CA SER A 71 1.97 -27.78 -4.06
C SER A 71 1.66 -26.28 -4.09
N LEU A 72 0.46 -25.95 -4.56
CA LEU A 72 -0.05 -24.58 -4.58
C LEU A 72 -0.65 -24.12 -3.25
N GLN A 73 -0.80 -25.02 -2.28
CA GLN A 73 -1.48 -24.71 -1.02
C GLN A 73 -0.82 -23.60 -0.21
N PRO A 74 0.53 -23.56 -0.06
CA PRO A 74 1.18 -22.47 0.67
C PRO A 74 0.96 -21.11 0.00
N VAL A 75 1.11 -21.05 -1.32
CA VAL A 75 0.86 -19.83 -2.11
C VAL A 75 -0.58 -19.37 -1.98
N ARG A 76 -1.54 -20.31 -2.07
CA ARG A 76 -2.96 -19.99 -1.90
C ARG A 76 -3.28 -19.45 -0.52
N ALA A 77 -2.69 -20.03 0.53
CA ALA A 77 -2.91 -19.56 1.89
C ALA A 77 -2.36 -18.14 2.10
N ALA A 78 -1.12 -17.90 1.66
CA ALA A 78 -0.50 -16.57 1.74
C ALA A 78 -1.26 -15.53 0.91
N PHE A 79 -1.64 -15.87 -0.33
CA PHE A 79 -2.43 -15.00 -1.18
C PHE A 79 -3.81 -14.68 -0.57
N ASN A 80 -4.52 -15.68 -0.03
CA ASN A 80 -5.82 -15.44 0.59
C ASN A 80 -5.71 -14.52 1.82
N PHE A 81 -4.64 -14.64 2.60
CA PHE A 81 -4.41 -13.76 3.72
C PHE A 81 -4.15 -12.32 3.24
N TRP A 82 -3.23 -12.15 2.29
CA TRP A 82 -2.94 -10.86 1.67
C TRP A 82 -4.20 -10.21 1.08
N ALA A 83 -5.00 -10.97 0.33
CA ALA A 83 -6.26 -10.54 -0.25
C ALA A 83 -7.26 -10.05 0.81
N THR A 84 -7.44 -10.82 1.89
CA THR A 84 -8.32 -10.43 3.01
C THR A 84 -7.83 -9.15 3.67
N ALA A 85 -6.52 -9.02 3.91
CA ALA A 85 -5.94 -7.84 4.53
C ALA A 85 -6.10 -6.58 3.66
N LEU A 86 -5.84 -6.71 2.35
CA LEU A 86 -5.99 -5.60 1.41
C LEU A 86 -7.46 -5.19 1.24
N ALA A 87 -8.38 -6.16 1.11
CA ALA A 87 -9.81 -5.86 0.99
C ALA A 87 -10.38 -5.23 2.27
N PHE A 88 -9.96 -5.72 3.44
CA PHE A 88 -10.33 -5.10 4.72
C PHE A 88 -9.83 -3.66 4.78
N HIS A 89 -8.55 -3.42 4.44
CA HIS A 89 -7.95 -2.10 4.46
C HIS A 89 -8.70 -1.09 3.58
N ALA A 90 -8.87 -1.42 2.29
CA ALA A 90 -9.57 -0.59 1.33
C ALA A 90 -11.01 -0.27 1.78
N GLN A 91 -11.72 -1.27 2.31
CA GLN A 91 -13.08 -1.07 2.84
C GLN A 91 -13.10 -0.10 4.03
N GLN A 92 -12.13 -0.21 4.95
CA GLN A 92 -12.07 0.69 6.11
C GLN A 92 -11.72 2.13 5.70
N GLU A 93 -10.93 2.31 4.65
CA GLU A 93 -10.61 3.64 4.10
C GLU A 93 -11.85 4.27 3.46
N ASP A 94 -12.59 3.51 2.66
CA ASP A 94 -13.83 3.95 2.04
C ASP A 94 -14.88 4.37 3.10
N GLU A 95 -15.07 3.52 4.12
CA GLU A 95 -16.10 3.75 5.15
C GLU A 95 -15.74 4.87 6.14
N HIS A 96 -14.45 5.05 6.45
CA HIS A 96 -14.04 5.85 7.61
C HIS A 96 -13.04 6.96 7.31
N MET A 97 -12.43 7.02 6.13
CA MET A 97 -11.51 8.08 5.74
C MET A 97 -12.09 8.94 4.63
N THR A 98 -12.28 8.38 3.43
CA THR A 98 -12.79 9.13 2.27
C THR A 98 -14.29 9.42 2.39
N GLY A 99 -15.08 8.48 2.91
CA GLY A 99 -16.50 8.70 3.23
C GLY A 99 -16.78 9.79 4.28
N LEU A 100 -15.74 10.26 5.00
CA LEU A 100 -15.83 11.37 5.97
C LEU A 100 -15.32 12.72 5.44
N MET A 101 -14.84 12.77 4.20
CA MET A 101 -14.45 13.99 3.51
C MET A 101 -15.64 14.43 2.64
N PRO A 102 -16.46 15.41 3.06
CA PRO A 102 -17.72 15.75 2.37
C PRO A 102 -17.56 16.30 0.93
N ASP A 103 -16.34 16.59 0.50
CA ASP A 103 -16.01 16.97 -0.88
C ASP A 103 -15.46 15.78 -1.71
N PHE A 104 -15.26 14.60 -1.09
CA PHE A 104 -14.97 13.33 -1.74
C PHE A 104 -16.28 12.54 -1.83
N GLU A 105 -17.12 12.82 -2.83
CA GLU A 105 -18.24 11.92 -3.09
C GLU A 105 -17.71 10.58 -3.61
N PRO A 106 -18.23 9.43 -3.13
CA PRO A 106 -17.99 8.14 -3.75
C PRO A 106 -18.59 8.17 -5.16
N ALA A 107 -17.76 8.10 -6.19
CA ALA A 107 -18.18 7.95 -7.57
C ALA A 107 -18.73 6.53 -7.77
N GLY A 108 -20.06 6.48 -7.88
CA GLY A 108 -20.76 5.22 -8.08
C GLY A 108 -20.41 4.53 -9.40
N VAL A 109 -19.69 3.42 -9.30
CA VAL A 109 -19.69 2.23 -10.18
C VAL A 109 -20.11 2.45 -11.65
N ASN A 110 -19.13 2.64 -12.56
CA ASN A 110 -18.89 1.86 -13.80
C ASN A 110 -18.06 2.66 -14.84
N GLU A 111 -17.70 1.99 -15.95
CA GLU A 111 -17.02 2.44 -17.19
C GLU A 111 -17.33 3.88 -17.71
N THR A 112 -18.36 4.55 -17.18
CA THR A 112 -18.66 5.97 -17.40
C THR A 112 -17.63 6.92 -16.71
N GLU A 113 -16.81 6.44 -15.76
CA GLU A 113 -15.95 7.28 -14.90
C GLU A 113 -14.60 7.75 -15.46
N HIS A 114 -14.06 7.12 -16.52
CA HIS A 114 -12.96 7.76 -17.27
C HIS A 114 -13.39 9.16 -17.78
N ALA A 115 -14.68 9.37 -18.04
CA ALA A 115 -15.22 10.67 -18.45
C ALA A 115 -15.35 11.68 -17.30
N ALA A 116 -15.20 11.27 -16.04
CA ALA A 116 -15.23 12.17 -14.87
C ALA A 116 -13.87 12.84 -14.61
N LEU A 117 -12.76 12.18 -14.97
CA LEU A 117 -11.41 12.73 -14.86
C LEU A 117 -11.12 13.80 -15.92
N ASP A 118 -11.58 13.59 -17.16
CA ASP A 118 -11.40 14.52 -18.29
C ASP A 118 -11.81 15.97 -17.99
N PRO A 119 -13.00 16.27 -17.43
CA PRO A 119 -13.39 17.64 -17.10
C PRO A 119 -12.54 18.24 -15.96
N ILE A 120 -12.11 17.44 -14.99
CA ILE A 120 -11.25 17.90 -13.88
C ILE A 120 -9.85 18.26 -14.41
N ILE A 121 -9.26 17.37 -15.22
CA ILE A 121 -7.97 17.58 -15.88
C ILE A 121 -8.02 18.78 -16.82
N SER A 122 -9.11 18.94 -17.58
CA SER A 122 -9.31 20.09 -18.46
C SER A 122 -9.42 21.41 -17.69
N ASP A 123 -10.08 21.43 -16.53
CA ASP A 123 -10.18 22.63 -15.68
C ASP A 123 -8.84 23.00 -15.04
N ILE A 124 -8.09 22.00 -14.54
CA ILE A 124 -6.72 22.18 -14.02
C ILE A 124 -5.81 22.78 -15.10
N THR A 125 -5.82 22.20 -16.30
CA THR A 125 -5.01 22.67 -17.43
C THR A 125 -5.35 24.11 -17.80
N SER A 126 -6.65 24.45 -17.87
CA SER A 126 -7.13 25.81 -18.13
C SER A 126 -6.68 26.83 -17.06
N LYS A 127 -6.70 26.46 -15.78
CA LYS A 127 -6.23 27.30 -14.66
C LYS A 127 -4.72 27.53 -14.71
N LEU A 128 -3.95 26.49 -15.03
CA LEU A 128 -2.50 26.59 -15.21
C LEU A 128 -2.14 27.48 -16.40
N ASP A 129 -2.84 27.32 -17.53
CA ASP A 129 -2.62 28.12 -18.74
C ASP A 129 -3.02 29.60 -18.56
N SER A 130 -4.05 29.87 -17.76
CA SER A 130 -4.51 31.24 -17.46
C SER A 130 -3.77 31.91 -16.31
N GLY A 131 -2.96 31.16 -15.54
CA GLY A 131 -2.26 31.63 -14.35
C GLY A 131 -3.17 31.95 -13.16
N ASP A 132 -4.46 31.56 -13.22
CA ASP A 132 -5.42 31.72 -12.12
C ASP A 132 -5.36 30.52 -11.18
N ASN A 133 -4.50 30.61 -10.16
CA ASN A 133 -4.29 29.54 -9.19
C ASN A 133 -5.44 29.42 -8.15
N ARG A 134 -6.51 30.20 -8.26
CA ARG A 134 -7.63 30.16 -7.30
C ARG A 134 -8.41 28.85 -7.42
N GLY A 135 -8.56 28.16 -6.30
CA GLY A 135 -9.24 26.86 -6.23
C GLY A 135 -8.54 25.76 -7.03
N LEU A 136 -7.25 25.93 -7.38
CA LEU A 136 -6.44 24.87 -7.98
C LEU A 136 -6.20 23.74 -6.96
N ALA A 137 -5.97 24.11 -5.70
CA ALA A 137 -5.83 23.15 -4.61
C ALA A 137 -7.07 22.26 -4.46
N GLU A 138 -8.28 22.83 -4.52
CA GLU A 138 -9.52 22.05 -4.49
C GLU A 138 -9.66 21.14 -5.72
N ARG A 139 -9.32 21.61 -6.92
CA ARG A 139 -9.35 20.75 -8.12
C ARG A 139 -8.34 19.61 -8.10
N VAL A 140 -7.16 19.84 -7.54
CA VAL A 140 -6.17 18.77 -7.33
C VAL A 140 -6.68 17.77 -6.30
N LYS A 141 -7.36 18.21 -5.24
CA LYS A 141 -8.03 17.31 -4.30
C LYS A 141 -9.14 16.50 -4.97
N ASP A 142 -10.01 17.13 -5.76
CA ASP A 142 -11.07 16.45 -6.54
C ASP A 142 -10.47 15.36 -7.45
N LEU A 143 -9.33 15.65 -8.10
CA LEU A 143 -8.63 14.69 -8.95
C LEU A 143 -8.03 13.52 -8.16
N VAL A 144 -7.39 13.81 -7.01
CA VAL A 144 -6.81 12.79 -6.12
C VAL A 144 -7.91 11.87 -5.58
N ALA A 145 -9.09 12.43 -5.24
CA ALA A 145 -10.26 11.67 -4.81
C ALA A 145 -10.70 10.64 -5.86
N ALA A 146 -10.94 11.11 -7.08
CA ALA A 146 -11.39 10.27 -8.18
C ALA A 146 -10.34 9.20 -8.55
N LEU A 147 -9.05 9.54 -8.51
CA LEU A 147 -7.98 8.58 -8.78
C LEU A 147 -7.87 7.51 -7.70
N HIS A 148 -8.03 7.89 -6.43
CA HIS A 148 -7.99 6.95 -5.30
C HIS A 148 -9.12 5.91 -5.41
N GLU A 149 -10.33 6.31 -5.79
CA GLU A 149 -11.44 5.38 -6.00
C GLU A 149 -11.25 4.47 -7.22
N GLU A 150 -10.76 5.01 -8.35
CA GLU A 150 -10.40 4.18 -9.51
C GLU A 150 -9.36 3.13 -9.14
N GLN A 151 -8.38 3.49 -8.31
CA GLN A 151 -7.38 2.56 -7.80
C GLN A 151 -8.02 1.46 -6.93
N HIS A 152 -9.00 1.77 -6.08
CA HIS A 152 -9.73 0.75 -5.31
C HIS A 152 -10.46 -0.24 -6.23
N LEU A 153 -11.23 0.26 -7.20
CA LEU A 153 -11.94 -0.60 -8.17
C LEU A 153 -10.96 -1.48 -8.95
N GLN A 154 -9.85 -0.90 -9.41
CA GLN A 154 -8.80 -1.64 -10.10
C GLN A 154 -8.17 -2.73 -9.21
N LEU A 155 -7.95 -2.47 -7.93
CA LEU A 155 -7.46 -3.47 -6.98
C LEU A 155 -8.44 -4.62 -6.81
N PHE A 156 -9.74 -4.34 -6.71
CA PHE A 156 -10.77 -5.38 -6.62
C PHE A 156 -10.85 -6.22 -7.91
N ASP A 157 -10.84 -5.60 -9.09
CA ASP A 157 -10.82 -6.32 -10.37
C ASP A 157 -9.59 -7.22 -10.49
N LEU A 158 -8.40 -6.71 -10.16
CA LEU A 158 -7.16 -7.50 -10.18
C LEU A 158 -7.17 -8.61 -9.13
N LEU A 159 -7.79 -8.38 -7.97
CA LEU A 159 -7.95 -9.39 -6.94
C LEU A 159 -8.86 -10.54 -7.45
N GLU A 160 -10.00 -10.20 -8.04
CA GLU A 160 -10.90 -11.18 -8.67
C GLU A 160 -10.20 -11.96 -9.78
N ASP A 161 -9.42 -11.28 -10.63
CA ASP A 161 -8.63 -11.91 -11.69
C ASP A 161 -7.61 -12.91 -11.12
N VAL A 162 -6.83 -12.53 -10.10
CA VAL A 162 -5.86 -13.44 -9.46
C VAL A 162 -6.58 -14.63 -8.79
N MET A 163 -7.75 -14.41 -8.18
CA MET A 163 -8.58 -15.47 -7.58
C MET A 163 -9.21 -16.40 -8.63
N ALA A 164 -9.48 -15.92 -9.84
CA ALA A 164 -10.04 -16.71 -10.93
C ALA A 164 -9.01 -17.68 -11.55
N VAL A 165 -7.73 -17.32 -11.58
CA VAL A 165 -6.67 -18.15 -12.19
C VAL A 165 -6.57 -19.56 -11.57
N PRO A 166 -6.65 -19.75 -10.24
CA PRO A 166 -6.75 -21.08 -9.64
C PRO A 166 -8.06 -21.84 -9.95
N ASN A 167 -9.18 -21.13 -10.09
CA ASN A 167 -10.52 -21.73 -10.24
C ASN A 167 -10.81 -22.23 -11.65
N GLN A 168 -10.20 -21.63 -12.67
CA GLN A 168 -10.31 -22.11 -14.06
C GLN A 168 -9.52 -23.41 -14.30
N GLU A 169 -8.76 -23.89 -13.31
CA GLU A 169 -7.84 -25.02 -13.45
C GLU A 169 -8.13 -26.18 -12.49
N ILE A 170 -9.36 -26.23 -11.94
CA ILE A 170 -9.86 -27.27 -11.03
C ILE A 170 -9.69 -28.65 -11.69
N GLY A 171 -8.66 -29.37 -11.25
CA GLY A 171 -8.27 -30.70 -11.73
C GLY A 171 -6.77 -30.94 -11.81
N ARG A 172 -5.94 -29.88 -11.82
CA ARG A 172 -4.47 -30.02 -11.88
C ARG A 172 -3.82 -29.67 -10.54
N THR A 173 -3.44 -30.67 -9.76
CA THR A 173 -2.66 -30.55 -8.52
C THR A 173 -1.17 -30.23 -8.75
N LYS A 174 -0.77 -29.87 -9.97
CA LYS A 174 0.62 -29.60 -10.34
C LYS A 174 0.73 -28.35 -11.20
N VAL A 175 1.77 -27.58 -10.95
CA VAL A 175 2.21 -26.45 -11.78
C VAL A 175 2.50 -26.94 -13.20
N VAL A 176 2.02 -26.21 -14.19
CA VAL A 176 2.43 -26.31 -15.60
C VAL A 176 3.04 -24.96 -15.98
N ALA A 177 4.17 -24.93 -16.69
CA ALA A 177 4.91 -23.71 -17.00
C ALA A 177 4.07 -22.52 -17.54
N ARG A 178 3.02 -22.79 -18.35
CA ARG A 178 2.11 -21.75 -18.86
C ARG A 178 1.26 -21.12 -17.75
N THR A 179 0.71 -21.95 -16.88
CA THR A 179 -0.09 -21.57 -15.70
C THR A 179 0.75 -20.78 -14.70
N HIS A 180 2.00 -21.20 -14.50
CA HIS A 180 2.95 -20.51 -13.63
C HIS A 180 3.20 -19.07 -14.07
N ARG A 181 3.52 -18.89 -15.36
CA ARG A 181 3.77 -17.57 -15.94
C ARG A 181 2.56 -16.64 -15.80
N HIS A 182 1.36 -17.15 -16.06
CA HIS A 182 0.15 -16.33 -15.96
C HIS A 182 -0.10 -15.88 -14.52
N ARG A 183 -0.01 -16.78 -13.53
CA ARG A 183 -0.15 -16.43 -12.10
C ARG A 183 0.89 -15.44 -11.63
N TYR A 184 2.14 -15.64 -12.03
CA TYR A 184 3.22 -14.71 -11.70
C TYR A 184 2.92 -13.31 -12.25
N GLN A 185 2.47 -13.21 -13.52
CA GLN A 185 2.10 -11.93 -14.11
C GLN A 185 0.92 -11.27 -13.39
N SER A 186 -0.13 -12.02 -13.02
CA SER A 186 -1.28 -11.48 -12.30
C SER A 186 -0.91 -11.00 -10.88
N VAL A 187 -0.08 -11.76 -10.15
CA VAL A 187 0.41 -11.35 -8.82
C VAL A 187 1.29 -10.12 -8.89
N VAL A 188 2.17 -10.03 -9.90
CA VAL A 188 2.99 -8.83 -10.12
C VAL A 188 2.11 -7.63 -10.45
N ALA A 189 1.08 -7.80 -11.29
CA ALA A 189 0.15 -6.71 -11.63
C ALA A 189 -0.59 -6.19 -10.39
N LEU A 190 -1.14 -7.09 -9.56
CA LEU A 190 -1.81 -6.70 -8.31
C LEU A 190 -0.86 -5.99 -7.35
N ARG A 191 0.38 -6.49 -7.18
CA ARG A 191 1.38 -5.83 -6.33
C ARG A 191 1.71 -4.41 -6.81
N VAL A 192 1.92 -4.24 -8.11
CA VAL A 192 2.24 -2.91 -8.68
C VAL A 192 1.07 -1.95 -8.45
N ALA A 193 -0.17 -2.39 -8.73
CA ALA A 193 -1.36 -1.59 -8.45
C ALA A 193 -1.47 -1.22 -6.97
N GLN A 194 -1.20 -2.16 -6.05
CA GLN A 194 -1.17 -1.89 -4.62
C GLN A 194 -0.10 -0.85 -4.27
N ASP A 195 1.14 -1.02 -4.73
CA ASP A 195 2.23 -0.10 -4.39
C ASP A 195 1.95 1.31 -4.90
N ASP A 196 1.39 1.44 -6.10
CA ASP A 196 1.01 2.73 -6.69
C ASP A 196 -0.14 3.39 -5.90
N HIS A 197 -1.14 2.59 -5.49
CA HIS A 197 -2.26 3.03 -4.66
C HIS A 197 -1.80 3.51 -3.28
N LEU A 198 -1.08 2.67 -2.52
CA LEU A 198 -0.57 3.01 -1.19
C LEU A 198 0.36 4.24 -1.24
N LYS A 199 1.16 4.38 -2.29
CA LYS A 199 2.01 5.56 -2.49
C LYS A 199 1.20 6.83 -2.75
N CYS A 200 0.14 6.73 -3.54
CA CYS A 200 -0.77 7.85 -3.77
C CYS A 200 -1.36 8.37 -2.45
N GLU A 201 -1.78 7.46 -1.59
CA GLU A 201 -2.32 7.84 -0.28
C GLU A 201 -1.28 8.50 0.61
N GLU A 202 -0.09 7.90 0.70
CA GLU A 202 1.04 8.41 1.47
C GLU A 202 1.41 9.85 1.04
N GLU A 203 1.40 10.13 -0.26
CA GLU A 203 1.79 11.42 -0.84
C GLU A 203 0.67 12.48 -0.80
N PHE A 204 -0.61 12.08 -0.95
CA PHE A 204 -1.71 13.02 -1.18
C PHE A 204 -2.83 12.96 -0.13
N VAL A 205 -3.21 11.76 0.32
CA VAL A 205 -4.35 11.57 1.24
C VAL A 205 -3.93 11.80 2.69
N LEU A 206 -2.87 11.11 3.17
CA LEU A 206 -2.41 11.20 4.56
C LEU A 206 -2.04 12.63 5.00
N PRO A 207 -1.34 13.45 4.18
CA PRO A 207 -1.06 14.83 4.54
C PRO A 207 -2.34 15.66 4.68
N THR A 208 -3.32 15.45 3.80
CA THR A 208 -4.61 16.14 3.84
C THR A 208 -5.37 15.80 5.12
N ILE A 209 -5.38 14.52 5.51
CA ILE A 209 -6.02 14.08 6.76
C ILE A 209 -5.32 14.67 7.98
N ARG A 210 -3.98 14.61 8.01
CA ARG A 210 -3.16 15.21 9.07
C ARG A 210 -3.47 16.70 9.27
N ASP A 211 -3.59 17.43 8.17
CA ASP A 211 -3.75 18.90 8.21
C ASP A 211 -5.20 19.34 8.47
N THR A 212 -6.18 18.47 8.20
CA THR A 212 -7.61 18.80 8.27
C THR A 212 -8.27 18.32 9.56
N PHE A 213 -7.89 17.13 10.05
CA PHE A 213 -8.58 16.49 11.17
C PHE A 213 -7.76 16.57 12.47
N GLU A 214 -8.46 16.84 13.57
CA GLU A 214 -7.86 16.78 14.91
C GLU A 214 -7.45 15.34 15.27
N ASP A 215 -6.47 15.21 16.18
CA ASP A 215 -5.93 13.92 16.63
C ASP A 215 -7.02 12.94 17.08
N SER A 216 -8.07 13.41 17.76
CA SER A 216 -9.18 12.55 18.22
C SER A 216 -9.92 11.87 17.06
N ARG A 217 -10.11 12.59 15.95
CA ARG A 217 -10.75 12.04 14.75
C ARG A 217 -9.81 11.13 13.98
N GLN A 218 -8.52 11.47 13.91
CA GLN A 218 -7.51 10.58 13.33
C GLN A 218 -7.39 9.27 14.14
N ILE A 219 -7.43 9.32 15.48
CA ILE A 219 -7.47 8.15 16.35
C ILE A 219 -8.68 7.28 16.02
N SER A 220 -9.85 7.87 15.78
CA SER A 220 -11.05 7.13 15.38
C SER A 220 -10.88 6.43 14.03
N MET A 221 -10.30 7.11 13.04
CA MET A 221 -10.00 6.52 11.71
C MET A 221 -9.00 5.36 11.83
N VAL A 222 -7.92 5.57 12.58
CA VAL A 222 -6.90 4.54 12.79
C VAL A 222 -7.43 3.36 13.59
N ARG A 223 -8.40 3.59 14.47
CA ARG A 223 -9.07 2.50 15.19
C ARG A 223 -9.83 1.58 14.24
N SER A 224 -10.58 2.11 13.29
CA SER A 224 -11.33 1.27 12.34
C SER A 224 -10.38 0.47 11.44
N LEU A 225 -9.24 1.07 11.08
CA LEU A 225 -8.19 0.41 10.31
C LEU A 225 -7.44 -0.70 11.05
N LEU A 226 -7.37 -0.67 12.39
CA LEU A 226 -6.57 -1.61 13.18
C LEU A 226 -7.40 -2.60 14.01
N ILE A 227 -8.69 -2.35 14.17
CA ILE A 227 -9.57 -3.13 15.03
C ILE A 227 -10.82 -3.51 14.24
N ASP A 228 -10.91 -4.79 13.90
CA ASP A 228 -12.05 -5.37 13.22
C ASP A 228 -13.12 -5.76 14.25
N ASP A 229 -14.08 -4.87 14.48
CA ASP A 229 -15.14 -5.11 15.46
C ASP A 229 -16.09 -6.27 15.10
N LEU A 230 -16.06 -6.74 13.86
CA LEU A 230 -16.91 -7.82 13.34
C LEU A 230 -16.20 -9.19 13.37
N ALA A 231 -14.87 -9.22 13.49
CA ALA A 231 -14.10 -10.45 13.62
C ALA A 231 -14.23 -11.11 15.00
N GLU A 232 -13.99 -12.43 15.04
CA GLU A 232 -13.88 -13.19 16.30
C GLU A 232 -12.69 -12.70 17.12
N ASP A 233 -11.55 -12.51 16.46
CA ASP A 233 -10.38 -11.85 17.02
C ASP A 233 -10.30 -10.41 16.51
N LYS A 234 -10.80 -9.46 17.31
CA LYS A 234 -10.83 -8.05 16.90
C LYS A 234 -9.46 -7.42 16.70
N GLY A 235 -8.42 -7.98 17.33
CA GLY A 235 -7.06 -7.47 17.29
C GLY A 235 -6.23 -8.02 16.14
N TRP A 236 -6.81 -8.85 15.26
CA TRP A 236 -6.05 -9.60 14.26
C TRP A 236 -5.19 -8.71 13.37
N VAL A 237 -5.71 -7.54 12.97
CA VAL A 237 -4.99 -6.58 12.12
C VAL A 237 -3.82 -5.97 12.88
N LEU A 238 -4.05 -5.51 14.10
CA LEU A 238 -3.03 -4.91 14.95
C LEU A 238 -1.87 -5.90 15.21
N ASP A 239 -2.22 -7.14 15.59
CA ASP A 239 -1.25 -8.20 15.86
C ASP A 239 -0.45 -8.56 14.60
N TRP A 240 -1.14 -8.70 13.46
CA TRP A 240 -0.51 -8.93 12.17
C TRP A 240 0.47 -7.81 11.83
N VAL A 241 0.02 -6.54 11.81
CA VAL A 241 0.86 -5.39 11.49
C VAL A 241 2.10 -5.39 12.38
N CYS A 242 1.95 -5.54 13.69
CA CYS A 242 3.07 -5.59 14.65
C CYS A 242 4.11 -6.69 14.35
N GLY A 243 3.68 -7.78 13.69
CA GLY A 243 4.56 -8.85 13.20
C GLY A 243 5.56 -8.40 12.13
N HIS A 244 5.24 -7.36 11.36
CA HIS A 244 6.10 -6.81 10.28
C HIS A 244 6.97 -5.62 10.72
N LEU A 245 6.83 -5.18 11.97
CA LEU A 245 7.46 -3.96 12.45
C LEU A 245 8.81 -4.20 13.13
N SER A 246 9.64 -3.15 13.12
CA SER A 246 10.82 -3.03 13.98
C SER A 246 10.41 -2.81 15.44
N THR A 247 11.40 -2.84 16.34
CA THR A 247 11.14 -2.60 17.76
C THR A 247 10.64 -1.18 18.03
N GLU A 248 11.20 -0.20 17.33
CA GLU A 248 10.86 1.21 17.43
C GLU A 248 9.43 1.47 16.92
N GLU A 249 9.07 0.91 15.77
CA GLU A 249 7.71 1.01 15.20
C GLU A 249 6.68 0.31 16.07
N ARG A 250 7.01 -0.85 16.66
CA ARG A 250 6.14 -1.52 17.65
C ARG A 250 5.90 -0.64 18.87
N GLN A 251 6.90 0.08 19.34
CA GLN A 251 6.74 0.99 20.49
C GLN A 251 5.75 2.12 20.17
N PHE A 252 5.78 2.66 18.95
CA PHE A 252 4.77 3.60 18.49
C PHE A 252 3.37 2.98 18.49
N MET A 253 3.21 1.78 17.91
CA MET A 253 1.92 1.08 17.87
C MET A 253 1.37 0.79 19.27
N SER A 254 2.21 0.37 20.22
CA SER A 254 1.77 0.15 21.61
C SER A 254 1.28 1.43 22.29
N ASN A 255 1.93 2.57 22.04
CA ASN A 255 1.47 3.85 22.58
C ASN A 255 0.13 4.27 21.95
N LEU A 256 -0.03 4.02 20.65
CA LEU A 256 -1.26 4.31 19.93
C LEU A 256 -2.40 3.43 20.41
N GLU A 257 -2.17 2.13 20.62
CA GLU A 257 -3.17 1.18 21.11
C GLU A 257 -3.81 1.64 22.44
N ILE A 258 -3.00 2.19 23.36
CA ILE A 258 -3.50 2.78 24.62
C ILE A 258 -4.49 3.93 24.33
N GLN A 259 -4.21 4.76 23.33
CA GLN A 259 -5.10 5.85 22.91
C GLN A 259 -6.38 5.31 22.25
N LEU A 260 -6.28 4.26 21.42
CA LEU A 260 -7.42 3.59 20.79
C LEU A 260 -8.39 3.04 21.86
N GLN A 261 -7.84 2.36 22.88
CA GLN A 261 -8.61 1.82 23.99
C GLN A 261 -9.28 2.92 24.82
N ALA A 262 -8.57 4.02 25.11
CA ALA A 262 -9.12 5.16 25.82
C ALA A 262 -10.27 5.84 25.05
N SER A 263 -10.15 5.95 23.72
CA SER A 263 -11.19 6.50 22.86
C SER A 263 -12.45 5.63 22.86
N ALA A 264 -12.30 4.30 22.84
CA ALA A 264 -13.43 3.36 22.86
C ALA A 264 -14.26 3.44 24.16
N VAL A 265 -13.62 3.76 25.29
CA VAL A 265 -14.29 3.95 26.59
C VAL A 265 -15.09 5.25 26.66
N MET A 266 -14.70 6.29 25.92
CA MET A 266 -15.40 7.58 25.90
C MET A 266 -16.58 7.64 24.92
N ALA A 267 -16.67 6.70 23.99
CA ALA A 267 -17.76 6.60 23.00
C ALA A 267 -18.97 5.77 23.50
N ASN A 268 -18.82 5.06 24.63
CA ASN A 268 -19.87 4.29 25.33
C ASN A 268 -20.41 5.04 26.54
#